data_AF-A0A7Z0M6Z2-F1
#
_entry.id   AF-A0A7Z0M6Z2-F1
#
_cell.length_a   1.000
_cell.length_b   1.000
_cell.length_c   1.000
_cell.angle_alpha   90.00
_cell.angle_beta   90.00
_cell.angle_gamma   90.00
#
_symmetry.space_group_name_H-M   'P 1'
#
loop_
_entity.id
_entity.type
_entity.pdbx_description
1 polymer ?
#
loop_
_entity_poly.entity_id
_entity_poly.type
_entity_poly.pdbx_seq_one_letter_code
_entity_poly.pdbx_strand_id
1 'polypeptide(L)'
;MNWGEVTGLLTAVGALLGIGHKIISELQTNSQKNNQIMEDLAEVKSGVSEIQEVAILNTSGIKTLHSYRLAHDMKADILRGYTTLDRKQEMAKIFESYKKLGGNGEIELLYREFVELPLKEEEVYETK
;
A
#
# COMPACT_ATOMS: atom_id res chain seq x y z
N MET A 1 29.73 44.24 57.78
CA MET A 1 29.29 43.49 56.58
C MET A 1 29.45 42.01 56.87
N ASN A 2 28.37 41.22 56.82
CA ASN A 2 28.43 39.78 57.09
C ASN A 2 28.88 39.04 55.83
N TRP A 3 30.15 38.68 55.75
CA TRP A 3 30.74 38.06 54.56
C TRP A 3 30.19 36.66 54.25
N GLY A 4 29.67 35.92 55.25
CA GLY A 4 29.07 34.60 55.03
C GLY A 4 27.72 34.66 54.30
N GLU A 5 26.93 35.71 54.57
CA GLU A 5 25.67 35.95 53.83
C GLU A 5 25.95 36.33 52.37
N VAL A 6 26.99 37.14 52.13
CA VAL A 6 27.39 37.59 50.79
C VAL A 6 27.87 36.41 49.93
N THR A 7 28.71 35.52 50.47
CA THR A 7 29.20 34.34 49.71
C THR A 7 28.09 33.34 49.44
N GLY A 8 27.17 33.10 50.39
CA GLY A 8 26.01 32.23 50.20
C GLY A 8 25.09 32.71 49.06
N LEU A 9 24.85 34.03 48.97
CA LEU A 9 24.08 34.62 47.88
C LEU A 9 24.77 34.45 46.52
N LEU A 10 26.09 34.68 46.43
CA LEU A 10 26.85 34.50 45.19
C LEU A 10 26.81 33.05 44.70
N THR A 11 26.96 32.08 45.59
CA THR A 11 26.85 30.64 45.25
C THR A 11 25.46 30.30 44.73
N ALA A 12 24.40 30.79 45.39
CA ALA A 12 23.03 30.57 44.94
C ALA A 12 22.76 31.15 43.55
N VAL A 13 23.24 32.38 43.28
CA VAL A 13 23.14 33.02 41.95
C VAL A 13 23.88 32.20 40.89
N GLY A 14 25.10 31.75 41.18
CA GLY A 14 25.87 30.90 40.25
C GLY A 14 25.17 29.59 39.91
N ALA A 15 24.56 28.93 40.91
CA ALA A 15 23.79 27.71 40.70
C ALA A 15 22.56 27.95 39.79
N LEU A 16 21.83 29.04 40.02
CA LEU A 16 20.68 29.42 39.19
C LEU A 16 21.08 29.73 37.75
N LEU A 17 22.20 30.42 37.53
CA LEU A 17 22.73 30.68 36.20
C LEU A 17 23.12 29.39 35.47
N GLY A 18 23.76 28.45 36.18
CA GLY A 18 24.11 27.13 35.63
C GLY A 18 22.88 26.32 35.21
N ILE A 19 21.83 26.32 36.03
CA ILE A 19 20.54 25.68 35.70
C ILE A 19 19.91 26.36 34.47
N GLY A 20 19.89 27.70 34.44
CA GLY A 20 19.37 28.47 33.31
C GLY A 20 20.09 28.14 32.00
N HIS A 21 21.42 28.07 32.02
CA HIS A 21 22.21 27.68 30.85
C HIS A 21 21.87 26.26 30.37
N LYS A 22 21.75 25.29 31.28
CA LYS A 22 21.36 23.92 30.95
C LYS A 22 19.98 23.86 30.27
N ILE A 23 18.98 24.54 30.84
CA ILE A 23 17.63 24.62 30.25
C ILE A 23 17.69 25.19 28.83
N ILE A 24 18.43 26.29 28.61
CA ILE A 24 18.56 26.91 27.29
C ILE A 24 19.20 25.92 26.28
N SER A 25 20.24 25.20 26.68
CA SER A 25 20.92 24.23 25.81
C SER A 25 20.02 23.04 25.44
N GLU A 26 19.21 22.56 26.38
CA GLU A 26 18.22 21.49 26.15
C GLU A 26 17.10 21.98 25.23
N LEU A 27 16.62 23.21 25.42
CA LEU A 27 15.62 23.83 24.54
C LEU A 27 16.15 23.98 23.10
N GLN A 28 17.40 24.42 22.93
CA GLN A 28 18.03 24.52 21.61
C GLN A 28 18.14 23.16 20.95
N THR A 29 18.60 22.15 21.69
CA THR A 29 18.73 20.77 21.19
C THR A 29 17.36 20.18 20.81
N ASN A 30 16.34 20.39 21.63
CA ASN A 30 14.98 19.95 21.35
C ASN A 30 14.40 20.67 20.13
N SER A 31 14.66 21.97 19.98
CA SER A 31 14.26 22.71 18.79
C SER A 31 14.91 22.15 17.52
N GLN A 32 16.19 21.78 17.57
CA GLN A 32 16.87 21.16 16.43
C GLN A 32 16.28 19.79 16.08
N LYS A 33 16.05 18.94 17.10
CA LYS A 33 15.39 17.63 16.90
C LYS A 33 13.99 17.80 16.31
N ASN A 34 13.22 18.77 16.76
CA ASN A 34 11.90 19.04 16.21
C ASN A 34 11.96 19.45 14.74
N ASN A 35 12.94 20.28 14.36
CA ASN A 35 13.12 20.65 12.94
C ASN A 35 13.48 19.45 12.08
N GLN A 36 14.36 18.57 12.55
CA GLN A 36 14.70 17.32 11.86
C GLN A 36 13.49 16.41 11.71
N ILE A 37 12.70 16.23 12.77
CA ILE A 37 11.45 15.46 12.71
C ILE A 37 10.48 16.03 11.67
N MET A 38 10.40 17.36 11.57
CA MET A 38 9.55 18.01 10.56
C MET A 38 10.03 17.75 9.13
N GLU A 39 11.35 17.72 8.92
CA GLU A 39 11.97 17.39 7.62
C GLU A 39 11.72 15.93 7.25
N ASP A 40 12.03 15.00 8.15
CA ASP A 40 11.78 13.56 7.97
C ASP A 40 10.29 13.29 7.69
N LEU A 41 9.39 13.98 8.39
CA LEU A 41 7.94 13.85 8.18
C LEU A 41 7.52 14.33 6.79
N ALA A 42 8.13 15.40 6.28
CA ALA A 42 7.86 15.89 4.93
C ALA A 42 8.33 14.88 3.87
N GLU A 43 9.51 14.28 4.06
CA GLU A 43 10.03 13.24 3.17
C GLU A 43 9.13 11.99 3.19
N VAL A 44 8.76 11.50 4.38
CA VAL A 44 7.84 10.35 4.53
C VAL A 44 6.51 10.64 3.85
N LYS A 45 5.95 11.84 4.02
CA LYS A 45 4.70 12.22 3.37
C LYS A 45 4.82 12.20 1.85
N SER A 46 5.95 12.67 1.31
CA SER A 46 6.22 12.62 -0.13
C SER A 46 6.29 11.17 -0.63
N GLY A 47 7.05 10.31 0.05
CA GLY A 47 7.17 8.89 -0.31
C GLY A 47 5.83 8.14 -0.24
N VAL A 48 4.99 8.44 0.77
CA VAL A 48 3.63 7.87 0.85
C VAL A 48 2.77 8.28 -0.34
N SER A 49 2.86 9.54 -0.79
CA SER A 49 2.10 10.01 -1.95
C SER A 49 2.52 9.30 -3.24
N GLU A 50 3.82 9.10 -3.44
CA GLU A 50 4.36 8.38 -4.60
C GLU A 50 3.93 6.90 -4.58
N ILE A 51 4.01 6.24 -3.43
CA ILE A 51 3.54 4.85 -3.27
C ILE A 51 2.05 4.74 -3.58
N GLN A 52 1.24 5.71 -3.14
CA GLN A 52 -0.19 5.71 -3.42
C GLN A 52 -0.47 5.83 -4.93
N GLU A 53 0.27 6.68 -5.64
CA GLU A 53 0.15 6.81 -7.10
C GLU A 53 0.52 5.51 -7.82
N VAL A 54 1.64 4.89 -7.45
CA VAL A 54 2.09 3.60 -8.01
C VAL A 54 1.07 2.50 -7.71
N ALA A 55 0.50 2.46 -6.51
CA ALA A 55 -0.53 1.48 -6.15
C ALA A 55 -1.79 1.63 -7.00
N ILE A 56 -2.23 2.85 -7.30
CA ILE A 56 -3.36 3.13 -8.19
C ILE A 56 -3.06 2.64 -9.61
N LEU A 57 -1.88 2.97 -10.14
CA LEU A 57 -1.46 2.55 -11.48
C LEU A 57 -1.39 1.02 -11.59
N ASN A 58 -0.79 0.35 -10.61
CA ASN A 58 -0.71 -1.11 -10.56
C ASN A 58 -2.10 -1.76 -10.48
N THR A 59 -2.97 -1.24 -9.63
CA THR A 59 -4.36 -1.72 -9.52
C THR A 59 -5.10 -1.61 -10.86
N SER A 60 -4.94 -0.48 -11.56
CA SER A 60 -5.52 -0.26 -12.89
C SER A 60 -4.94 -1.20 -13.95
N GLY A 61 -3.61 -1.41 -13.93
CA GLY A 61 -2.91 -2.33 -14.83
C GLY A 61 -3.36 -3.77 -14.65
N ILE A 62 -3.44 -4.25 -13.40
CA ILE A 62 -3.91 -5.61 -13.08
C ILE A 62 -5.36 -5.79 -13.53
N LYS A 63 -6.23 -4.80 -13.30
CA LYS A 63 -7.62 -4.84 -13.78
C LYS A 63 -7.69 -5.00 -15.30
N THR A 64 -6.87 -4.24 -16.03
CA THR A 64 -6.82 -4.28 -17.49
C THR A 64 -6.33 -5.64 -17.98
N LEU A 65 -5.28 -6.18 -17.36
CA LEU A 65 -4.75 -7.51 -17.70
C LEU A 65 -5.76 -8.62 -17.43
N HIS A 66 -6.44 -8.59 -16.28
CA HIS A 66 -7.51 -9.55 -15.97
C HIS A 66 -8.66 -9.44 -16.98
N SER A 67 -9.08 -8.22 -17.32
CA SER A 67 -10.10 -7.98 -18.34
C SER A 67 -9.73 -8.63 -19.67
N TYR A 68 -8.49 -8.41 -20.12
CA TYR A 68 -7.98 -8.97 -21.38
C TYR A 68 -7.93 -10.50 -21.34
N ARG A 69 -7.36 -11.09 -20.29
CA ARG A 69 -7.24 -12.55 -20.14
C ARG A 69 -8.61 -13.22 -20.10
N LEU A 70 -9.52 -12.72 -19.25
CA LEU A 70 -10.89 -13.20 -19.16
C LEU A 70 -11.58 -13.12 -20.52
N ALA A 71 -11.48 -11.97 -21.20
CA ALA A 71 -12.09 -11.79 -22.52
C ALA A 71 -11.55 -12.79 -23.54
N HIS A 72 -10.23 -12.95 -23.61
CA HIS A 72 -9.58 -13.86 -24.54
C HIS A 72 -9.98 -15.32 -24.30
N ASP A 73 -9.83 -15.79 -23.06
CA ASP A 73 -9.97 -17.21 -22.72
C ASP A 73 -11.45 -17.63 -22.73
N MET A 74 -12.35 -16.81 -22.20
CA MET A 74 -13.78 -17.11 -22.20
C MET A 74 -14.37 -17.07 -23.62
N LYS A 75 -13.96 -16.10 -24.47
CA LYS A 75 -14.39 -16.08 -25.88
C LYS A 75 -13.93 -17.32 -26.62
N ALA A 76 -12.70 -17.78 -26.39
CA ALA A 76 -12.19 -19.01 -27.01
C ALA A 76 -13.00 -20.25 -26.62
N ASP A 77 -13.47 -20.33 -25.37
CA ASP A 77 -14.31 -21.44 -24.89
C ASP A 77 -15.74 -21.33 -25.41
N ILE A 78 -16.31 -20.12 -25.40
CA ILE A 78 -17.64 -19.85 -25.95
C ILE A 78 -17.69 -20.20 -27.44
N LEU A 79 -16.66 -19.82 -28.22
CA LEU A 79 -16.54 -20.19 -29.63
C LEU A 79 -16.41 -21.71 -29.83
N ARG A 80 -15.75 -22.41 -28.91
CA ARG A 80 -15.66 -23.88 -28.93
C ARG A 80 -16.96 -24.56 -28.49
N GLY A 81 -17.83 -23.86 -27.77
CA GLY A 81 -19.13 -24.35 -27.30
C GLY A 81 -19.07 -25.26 -26.07
N TYR A 82 -17.90 -25.39 -25.44
CA TYR A 82 -17.72 -26.16 -24.20
C TYR A 82 -16.51 -25.64 -23.42
N THR A 83 -16.41 -26.03 -22.15
CA THR A 83 -15.23 -25.76 -21.31
C THR A 83 -14.97 -26.96 -20.38
N THR A 84 -13.94 -26.87 -19.55
CA THR A 84 -13.58 -27.88 -18.55
C THR A 84 -13.83 -27.36 -17.13
N LEU A 85 -13.91 -28.25 -16.15
CA LEU A 85 -14.09 -27.85 -14.76
C LEU A 85 -12.92 -26.97 -14.27
N ASP A 86 -11.69 -27.37 -14.60
CA ASP A 86 -10.49 -26.66 -14.20
C ASP A 86 -10.46 -25.25 -14.81
N ARG A 87 -10.84 -25.11 -16.08
CA ARG A 87 -10.95 -23.79 -16.73
C ARG A 87 -12.02 -22.93 -16.08
N LYS A 88 -13.19 -23.48 -15.72
CA LYS A 88 -14.21 -22.71 -14.98
C LYS A 88 -13.69 -22.23 -13.63
N GLN A 89 -12.98 -23.07 -12.89
CA GLN A 89 -12.40 -22.70 -11.60
C GLN A 89 -11.31 -21.63 -11.74
N GLU A 90 -10.45 -21.75 -12.75
CA GLU A 90 -9.42 -20.75 -13.02
C GLU A 90 -10.03 -19.39 -13.38
N MET A 91 -10.98 -19.38 -14.33
CA MET A 91 -11.67 -18.15 -14.74
C MET A 91 -12.46 -17.53 -13.59
N ALA A 92 -13.08 -18.33 -12.71
CA ALA A 92 -13.77 -17.83 -11.53
C ALA A 92 -12.83 -17.05 -10.58
N LYS A 93 -11.63 -17.57 -10.30
CA LYS A 93 -10.64 -16.89 -9.44
C LYS A 93 -10.20 -15.55 -10.04
N ILE A 94 -9.94 -15.53 -11.34
CA ILE A 94 -9.54 -14.31 -12.04
C ILE A 94 -10.71 -13.31 -12.08
N PHE A 95 -11.93 -13.79 -12.31
CA PHE A 95 -13.14 -12.96 -12.32
C PHE A 95 -13.44 -12.33 -10.96
N GLU A 96 -13.29 -13.07 -9.86
CA GLU A 96 -13.42 -12.52 -8.50
C GLU A 96 -12.41 -11.40 -8.25
N SER A 97 -11.14 -11.61 -8.64
CA SER A 97 -10.11 -10.56 -8.56
C SER A 97 -10.49 -9.33 -9.39
N TYR A 98 -10.90 -9.55 -10.64
CA TYR A 98 -11.36 -8.49 -11.53
C TYR A 98 -12.53 -7.68 -10.95
N LYS A 99 -13.53 -8.33 -10.34
CA LYS A 99 -14.66 -7.65 -9.69
C LYS A 99 -14.21 -6.82 -8.49
N LYS A 100 -13.29 -7.34 -7.66
CA LYS A 100 -12.72 -6.58 -6.53
C LYS A 100 -11.98 -5.31 -6.98
N LEU A 101 -11.41 -5.32 -8.19
CA LEU A 101 -10.72 -4.18 -8.78
C LEU A 101 -11.66 -3.16 -9.44
N GLY A 102 -12.99 -3.33 -9.33
CA GLY A 102 -13.98 -2.45 -9.96
C GLY A 102 -14.19 -2.77 -11.45
N GLY A 103 -14.24 -4.06 -11.79
CA GLY A 103 -14.52 -4.55 -13.13
C GLY A 103 -15.82 -4.01 -13.74
N ASN A 104 -15.86 -3.93 -15.07
CA ASN A 104 -17.00 -3.42 -15.84
C ASN A 104 -18.05 -4.51 -16.12
N GLY A 105 -19.18 -4.10 -16.70
CA GLY A 105 -20.29 -5.00 -17.04
C GLY A 105 -20.05 -5.89 -18.27
N GLU A 106 -19.11 -5.55 -19.15
CA GLU A 106 -18.82 -6.31 -20.38
C GLU A 106 -18.24 -7.69 -20.03
N ILE A 107 -17.20 -7.73 -19.20
CA ILE A 107 -16.59 -8.99 -18.77
C ILE A 107 -17.55 -9.80 -17.89
N GLU A 108 -18.41 -9.12 -17.12
CA GLU A 108 -19.44 -9.80 -16.33
C GLU A 108 -20.49 -10.49 -17.21
N LEU A 109 -20.93 -9.86 -18.29
CA LEU A 109 -21.83 -10.50 -19.25
C LEU A 109 -21.15 -11.72 -19.90
N LEU A 110 -19.90 -11.56 -20.34
CA LEU A 110 -19.13 -12.64 -20.94
C LEU A 110 -18.92 -13.81 -19.96
N TYR A 111 -18.67 -13.51 -18.69
CA TYR A 111 -18.52 -14.53 -17.64
C TYR A 111 -19.82 -15.32 -17.45
N ARG A 112 -20.98 -14.66 -17.49
CA ARG A 112 -22.29 -15.33 -17.41
C ARG A 112 -22.51 -16.30 -18.57
N GLU A 113 -22.17 -15.91 -19.80
CA GLU A 113 -22.25 -16.82 -20.95
C GLU A 113 -21.30 -18.00 -20.82
N PHE A 114 -20.08 -17.74 -20.34
CA PHE A 114 -19.05 -18.75 -20.15
C PHE A 114 -19.42 -19.81 -19.10
N VAL A 115 -20.01 -19.43 -17.97
CA VAL A 115 -20.34 -20.40 -16.90
C VAL A 115 -21.48 -21.35 -17.29
N GLU A 116 -22.31 -20.99 -18.27
CA GLU A 116 -23.37 -21.84 -18.80
C GLU A 116 -22.87 -22.88 -19.82
N LEU A 117 -21.60 -22.80 -20.23
CA LEU A 117 -21.05 -23.77 -21.19
C LEU A 117 -21.06 -25.20 -20.62
N PRO A 118 -21.37 -26.20 -21.46
CA PRO A 118 -21.30 -27.60 -21.04
C PRO A 118 -19.87 -27.98 -20.67
N LEU A 119 -19.74 -28.87 -19.68
CA LEU A 119 -18.47 -29.41 -19.26
C LEU A 119 -18.08 -30.58 -20.16
N LYS A 120 -16.84 -30.59 -20.63
CA LYS A 120 -16.19 -31.72 -21.28
C LYS A 120 -14.91 -32.04 -20.52
N GLU A 121 -14.66 -33.31 -20.26
CA GLU A 121 -13.38 -33.75 -19.71
C GLU A 121 -12.29 -33.51 -20.77
N GLU A 122 -11.13 -33.01 -20.33
CA GLU A 122 -9.96 -32.90 -21.19
C GLU A 122 -9.50 -34.31 -21.55
N GLU A 123 -9.41 -34.62 -22.85
CA GLU A 123 -8.77 -35.87 -23.28
C GLU A 123 -7.31 -35.82 -22.81
N VAL A 124 -7.00 -36.56 -21.75
CA VAL A 124 -5.64 -36.77 -21.30
C VAL A 124 -4.94 -37.57 -22.39
N TYR A 125 -4.24 -36.88 -23.30
CA TYR A 125 -3.30 -37.54 -24.18
C TYR A 125 -2.14 -38.02 -23.31
N GLU A 126 -2.22 -39.28 -22.86
CA GLU A 126 -1.06 -39.99 -22.36
C GLU A 126 0.02 -39.98 -23.46
N THR A 127 1.02 -39.11 -23.30
CA THR A 127 2.26 -39.20 -24.08
C THR A 127 2.90 -40.54 -23.73
N LYS A 128 2.76 -41.51 -24.65
CA LYS A 128 3.49 -42.79 -24.64
C LYS A 128 4.97 -42.59 -24.95
#